data_AF-A0A925Q4R8-F1
#
_entry.id   AF-A0A925Q4R8-F1
#
_cell.length_a   1.000
_cell.length_b   1.000
_cell.length_c   1.000
_cell.angle_alpha   90.00
_cell.angle_beta   90.00
_cell.angle_gamma   90.00
#
_symmetry.space_group_name_H-M   'P 1'
#
loop_
_entity.id
_entity.type
_entity.pdbx_description
1 polymer ?
#
loop_
_entity_poly.entity_id
_entity_poly.type
_entity_poly.pdbx_seq_one_letter_code
_entity_poly.pdbx_strand_id
1 'polypeptide(L)'
;MLLIHQIPPKPDYLRVKVGRHLQRIGAVAIKNSVYVLPATEQAAEDFAWVLRDIVEAGGGAFICRAEIVDGLTDDEIERLFVETRARDYEQIVNAAEAMLAGLSAPHRASADRRRD
;
A
#
# COMPACT_ATOMS: atom_id res chain seq x y z
N MET A 1 -14.13 3.78 3.76
CA MET A 1 -14.24 2.53 4.55
C MET A 1 -13.26 2.60 5.70
N LEU A 2 -13.62 2.10 6.88
CA LEU A 2 -12.73 1.96 8.02
C LEU A 2 -12.59 0.49 8.40
N LEU A 3 -11.38 0.10 8.77
CA LEU A 3 -11.05 -1.14 9.46
C LEU A 3 -10.54 -0.78 10.85
N ILE A 4 -11.20 -1.31 11.88
CA ILE A 4 -10.76 -1.20 13.27
C ILE A 4 -10.36 -2.59 13.73
N HIS A 5 -9.14 -2.75 14.24
CA HIS A 5 -8.65 -4.06 14.66
C HIS A 5 -7.99 -4.07 16.04
N GLN A 6 -8.04 -5.24 16.65
CA GLN A 6 -7.34 -5.61 17.86
C GLN A 6 -6.57 -6.91 17.57
N ILE A 7 -5.27 -6.77 17.36
CA ILE A 7 -4.39 -7.92 17.16
C ILE A 7 -3.83 -8.31 18.54
N PRO A 8 -3.83 -9.60 18.91
CA PRO A 8 -3.22 -10.05 20.15
C PRO A 8 -1.75 -9.61 20.23
N PRO A 9 -1.24 -9.29 21.43
CA PRO A 9 0.14 -8.81 21.58
C PRO A 9 1.16 -9.89 21.24
N LYS A 10 0.78 -11.17 21.29
CA LYS A 10 1.59 -12.30 20.85
C LYS A 10 0.75 -13.23 19.99
N PRO A 11 1.36 -13.90 19.01
CA PRO A 11 2.77 -13.76 18.61
C PRO A 11 3.05 -12.52 17.73
N ASP A 12 4.23 -11.92 17.88
CA ASP A 12 4.61 -10.63 17.26
C ASP A 12 4.50 -10.62 15.73
N TYR A 13 4.67 -11.78 15.09
CA TYR A 13 4.59 -11.92 13.63
C TYR A 13 3.22 -11.54 13.08
N LEU A 14 2.14 -11.66 13.86
CA LEU A 14 0.79 -11.35 13.40
C LEU A 14 0.63 -9.87 13.04
N ARG A 15 1.14 -8.99 13.91
CA ARG A 15 1.11 -7.54 13.68
C ARG A 15 1.89 -7.17 12.42
N VAL A 16 3.03 -7.82 12.19
CA VAL A 16 3.84 -7.62 10.99
C VAL A 16 3.13 -8.12 9.74
N LYS A 17 2.53 -9.32 9.77
CA LYS A 17 1.77 -9.90 8.65
C LYS A 17 0.62 -8.97 8.25
N VAL A 18 -0.21 -8.56 9.21
CA VAL A 18 -1.36 -7.69 8.97
C VAL A 18 -0.90 -6.31 8.48
N GLY A 19 0.12 -5.73 9.09
CA GLY A 19 0.66 -4.44 8.65
C GLY A 19 1.16 -4.46 7.21
N ARG A 20 1.86 -5.52 6.79
CA ARG A 20 2.29 -5.71 5.39
C ARG A 20 1.11 -5.88 4.43
N HIS A 21 0.06 -6.59 4.85
CA HIS A 21 -1.14 -6.75 4.04
C HIS A 21 -1.85 -5.39 3.84
N LEU A 22 -2.03 -4.63 4.92
CA LEU A 22 -2.62 -3.29 4.88
C LEU A 22 -1.82 -2.32 4.01
N GLN A 23 -0.48 -2.33 4.12
CA GLN A 23 0.38 -1.53 3.27
C GLN A 23 0.24 -1.91 1.78
N ARG A 24 0.16 -3.20 1.46
CA ARG A 24 -0.02 -3.68 0.08
C ARG A 24 -1.28 -3.13 -0.57
N ILE A 25 -2.42 -3.17 0.14
CA ILE A 25 -3.70 -2.67 -0.36
C ILE A 25 -3.79 -1.13 -0.31
N GLY A 26 -2.77 -0.45 0.23
CA GLY A 26 -2.73 1.00 0.33
C GLY A 26 -3.56 1.59 1.46
N ALA A 27 -3.89 0.78 2.47
CA ALA A 27 -4.62 1.27 3.62
C ALA A 27 -3.74 2.23 4.43
N VAL A 28 -4.30 3.38 4.78
CA VAL A 28 -3.63 4.41 5.56
C VAL A 28 -4.04 4.28 7.03
N ALA A 29 -3.07 4.35 7.94
CA ALA A 29 -3.36 4.35 9.38
C ALA A 29 -3.69 5.77 9.85
N ILE A 30 -4.92 5.99 10.32
CA ILE A 30 -5.30 7.25 11.00
C ILE A 30 -5.08 7.16 12.51
N LYS A 31 -4.95 5.93 13.04
CA LYS A 31 -4.55 5.62 14.42
C LYS A 31 -3.95 4.22 14.48
N ASN A 32 -3.30 3.87 15.59
CA ASN A 32 -2.58 2.58 15.80
C ASN A 32 -3.35 1.30 15.40
N SER A 33 -4.67 1.34 15.41
CA SER A 33 -5.57 0.20 15.14
C SER A 33 -6.68 0.54 14.16
N VAL A 34 -6.60 1.71 13.51
CA VAL A 34 -7.67 2.25 12.66
C VAL A 34 -7.08 2.60 11.32
N TYR A 35 -7.56 1.91 10.30
CA TYR A 35 -7.11 2.03 8.93
C TYR A 35 -8.25 2.48 8.02
N VAL A 36 -7.92 3.28 7.01
CA VAL A 36 -8.89 3.83 6.05
C VAL A 36 -8.54 3.45 4.62
N LEU A 37 -9.57 3.27 3.81
CA LEU A 37 -9.53 3.21 2.35
C LEU A 37 -10.71 4.00 1.77
N PRO A 38 -10.61 4.53 0.54
CA PRO A 38 -11.76 5.08 -0.17
C PRO A 38 -12.94 4.08 -0.20
N ALA A 39 -14.16 4.60 -0.16
CA ALA A 39 -15.37 3.80 0.00
C ALA A 39 -15.79 3.02 -1.26
N THR A 40 -14.96 2.08 -1.71
CA THR A 40 -15.21 1.25 -2.91
C THR A 40 -15.56 -0.19 -2.56
N GLU A 41 -16.12 -0.94 -3.52
CA GLU A 41 -16.37 -2.39 -3.36
C GLU A 41 -15.05 -3.15 -3.17
N GLN A 42 -14.03 -2.82 -3.96
CA GLN A 42 -12.69 -3.41 -3.82
C GLN A 42 -12.13 -3.21 -2.41
N ALA A 43 -12.25 -2.02 -1.83
CA ALA A 43 -11.79 -1.76 -0.47
C ALA A 43 -12.53 -2.59 0.58
N ALA A 44 -13.82 -2.84 0.37
CA ALA A 44 -14.61 -3.70 1.25
C ALA A 44 -14.14 -5.15 1.19
N GLU A 45 -13.85 -5.66 -0.01
CA GLU A 45 -13.28 -7.00 -0.20
C GLU A 45 -11.89 -7.13 0.41
N ASP A 46 -11.00 -6.17 0.12
CA ASP A 46 -9.63 -6.15 0.65
C ASP A 46 -9.63 -6.14 2.19
N PHE A 47 -10.46 -5.30 2.80
CA PHE A 47 -10.62 -5.30 4.25
C PHE A 47 -11.27 -6.57 4.78
N ALA A 48 -12.19 -7.20 4.05
CA ALA A 48 -12.78 -8.47 4.47
C ALA A 48 -11.73 -9.59 4.53
N TRP A 49 -10.78 -9.62 3.58
CA TRP A 49 -9.64 -10.54 3.63
C TRP A 49 -8.75 -10.29 4.84
N VAL A 50 -8.41 -9.03 5.12
CA VAL A 50 -7.60 -8.66 6.30
C VAL A 50 -8.32 -8.99 7.60
N LEU A 51 -9.63 -8.71 7.69
CA LEU A 51 -10.45 -9.04 8.85
C LEU A 51 -10.43 -10.55 9.11
N ARG A 52 -10.58 -11.37 8.06
CA ARG A 52 -10.50 -12.83 8.18
C ARG A 52 -9.13 -13.27 8.70
N ASP A 53 -8.05 -12.76 8.13
CA ASP A 53 -6.67 -13.02 8.59
C ASP A 53 -6.50 -12.71 10.09
N ILE A 54 -7.07 -11.60 10.56
CA ILE A 54 -7.00 -11.17 11.97
C ILE A 54 -7.81 -12.11 12.87
N VAL A 55 -9.04 -12.45 12.47
CA VAL A 55 -9.93 -13.31 13.26
C VAL A 55 -9.41 -14.74 13.35
N GLU A 56 -8.91 -15.30 12.25
CA GLU A 56 -8.28 -16.63 12.23
C GLU A 56 -7.05 -16.69 13.14
N ALA A 57 -6.36 -15.57 13.31
CA ALA A 57 -5.23 -15.43 14.22
C ALA A 57 -5.62 -15.19 15.69
N GLY A 58 -6.92 -15.22 16.03
CA GLY A 58 -7.43 -15.01 17.39
C GLY A 58 -7.56 -13.54 17.81
N GLY A 59 -7.52 -12.61 16.85
CA GLY A 59 -7.80 -11.19 17.05
C GLY A 59 -9.27 -10.82 16.83
N GLY A 60 -9.59 -9.55 17.07
CA GLY A 60 -10.89 -8.96 16.75
C GLY A 60 -10.74 -7.88 15.69
N ALA A 61 -11.70 -7.77 14.77
CA ALA A 61 -11.73 -6.67 13.81
C ALA A 61 -13.16 -6.38 13.34
N PHE A 62 -13.40 -5.14 12.94
CA PHE A 62 -14.68 -4.66 12.42
C PHE A 62 -14.44 -3.76 11.21
N ILE A 63 -15.31 -3.88 10.21
CA ILE A 63 -15.32 -3.00 9.04
C ILE A 63 -16.58 -2.16 9.10
N CYS A 64 -16.46 -0.85 8.87
CA CYS A 64 -17.61 0.02 8.74
C CYS A 64 -17.46 1.02 7.60
N ARG A 65 -18.60 1.43 7.05
CA ARG A 65 -18.68 2.70 6.32
C ARG A 65 -18.81 3.77 7.39
N ALA A 66 -17.90 4.73 7.40
CA ALA A 66 -18.05 5.90 8.25
C ALA A 66 -17.59 7.14 7.50
N GLU A 67 -18.06 8.26 8.00
CA GLU A 67 -17.65 9.61 7.64
C GLU A 67 -16.94 10.20 8.85
N ILE A 68 -15.83 10.90 8.62
CA ILE A 68 -15.13 11.59 9.71
C ILE A 68 -15.79 12.96 9.86
N VAL A 69 -16.42 13.17 11.02
CA VAL A 69 -17.17 14.40 11.29
C VAL A 69 -16.27 15.53 11.80
N ASP A 70 -15.18 15.19 12.51
CA ASP A 70 -14.23 16.15 13.08
C ASP A 70 -12.88 15.47 13.38
N GLY A 71 -11.83 16.26 13.56
CA GLY A 71 -10.49 15.85 14.00
C GLY A 71 -9.56 15.31 12.90
N LEU A 72 -10.07 15.05 11.70
CA LEU A 72 -9.27 14.78 10.51
C LEU A 72 -10.04 15.24 9.27
N THR A 73 -9.44 16.17 8.53
CA THR A 73 -10.00 16.73 7.29
C THR A 73 -9.71 15.84 6.10
N ASP A 74 -10.51 15.96 5.04
CA ASP A 74 -10.28 15.24 3.78
C ASP A 74 -8.89 15.54 3.21
N ASP A 75 -8.45 16.81 3.22
CA ASP A 75 -7.11 17.21 2.78
C ASP A 75 -5.98 16.51 3.56
N GLU A 76 -6.15 16.29 4.87
CA GLU A 76 -5.18 15.56 5.69
C GLU A 76 -5.15 14.08 5.32
N ILE A 77 -6.31 13.48 5.07
CA ILE A 77 -6.41 12.09 4.62
C ILE A 77 -5.76 11.92 3.26
N GLU A 78 -6.06 12.80 2.30
CA GLU A 78 -5.46 12.81 0.97
C GLU A 78 -3.93 12.93 1.05
N ARG A 79 -3.42 13.85 1.87
CA ARG A 79 -1.97 13.97 2.10
C ARG A 79 -1.37 12.67 2.65
N LEU A 80 -2.02 12.02 3.62
CA LEU A 80 -1.54 10.75 4.15
C LEU A 80 -1.49 9.65 3.07
N PHE A 81 -2.46 9.61 2.15
CA PHE A 81 -2.44 8.69 1.02
C PHE A 81 -1.26 8.97 0.08
N VAL A 82 -1.06 10.25 -0.27
CA VAL A 82 0.05 10.68 -1.14
C VAL A 82 1.39 10.33 -0.50
N GLU A 83 1.59 10.67 0.78
CA GLU A 83 2.83 10.38 1.51
C GLU A 83 3.11 8.88 1.60
N THR A 84 2.07 8.08 1.89
CA THR A 84 2.19 6.61 1.97
C THR A 84 2.64 6.01 0.63
N ARG A 85 2.23 6.61 -0.49
CA ARG A 85 2.58 6.15 -1.84
C ARG A 85 3.81 6.81 -2.45
N ALA A 86 4.33 7.88 -1.85
CA ALA A 86 5.45 8.64 -2.41
C ALA A 86 6.65 7.76 -2.76
N ARG A 87 7.03 6.86 -1.84
CA ARG A 87 8.14 5.91 -2.06
C ARG A 87 7.89 4.95 -3.22
N ASP A 88 6.66 4.47 -3.38
CA ASP A 88 6.29 3.57 -4.48
C ASP A 88 6.43 4.30 -5.82
N TYR A 89 5.96 5.55 -5.88
CA TYR A 89 6.08 6.39 -7.07
C TYR A 89 7.54 6.76 -7.40
N GLU A 90 8.35 7.10 -6.40
CA GLU A 90 9.79 7.35 -6.60
C GLU A 90 10.49 6.15 -7.24
N GLN A 91 10.15 4.93 -6.80
CA GLN A 91 10.71 3.71 -7.40
C GLN A 91 10.33 3.55 -8.87
N ILE A 92 9.07 3.84 -9.21
CA ILE A 92 8.58 3.79 -10.60
C ILE A 92 9.30 4.84 -11.46
N VAL A 93 9.43 6.07 -10.96
CA VAL A 93 10.13 7.16 -11.66
C VAL A 93 11.58 6.77 -11.93
N ASN A 94 12.31 6.32 -10.91
CA ASN A 94 13.71 5.90 -11.05
C ASN A 94 13.87 4.74 -12.04
N ALA A 95 12.95 3.78 -12.03
CA ALA A 95 12.95 2.67 -12.98
C ALA A 95 12.71 3.17 -14.42
N ALA A 96 11.77 4.09 -14.62
CA ALA A 96 11.49 4.68 -15.92
C ALA A 96 12.68 5.50 -16.46
N GLU A 97 13.31 6.30 -15.61
CA GLU A 97 14.52 7.07 -15.97
C GLU A 97 15.68 6.16 -16.38
N ALA A 98 15.91 5.07 -15.63
CA ALA A 98 16.93 4.07 -15.97
C ALA A 98 16.66 3.41 -17.34
N MET A 99 15.40 3.08 -17.64
CA MET A 99 15.03 2.53 -18.95
C MET A 99 15.23 3.54 -20.09
N LEU A 100 14.85 4.80 -19.88
CA LEU A 100 15.05 5.87 -20.87
C LEU A 100 16.53 6.14 -21.14
N ALA A 101 17.37 6.12 -20.10
CA ALA A 101 18.82 6.24 -20.24
C ALA A 101 19.41 5.06 -21.05
N GLY A 102 18.92 3.84 -20.80
CA GLY A 102 19.34 2.64 -21.56
C GLY A 102 18.95 2.65 -23.03
N LEU A 103 17.81 3.26 -23.37
CA LEU A 103 17.35 3.44 -24.76
C LEU A 103 18.09 4.56 -25.49
N SER A 104 18.56 5.57 -24.75
CA SER A 104 19.30 6.73 -25.29
C SER A 104 20.79 6.45 -25.49
N ALA A 105 21.32 5.39 -24.88
CA ALA A 105 22.67 4.92 -25.17
C ALA A 105 22.74 4.51 -26.65
N PRO A 106 23.71 5.02 -27.44
CA PRO A 106 23.79 4.70 -28.85
C PRO A 106 23.83 3.19 -29.00
N HIS A 107 22.89 2.65 -29.78
CA HIS A 107 22.93 1.28 -30.25
C HIS A 107 24.32 1.11 -30.87
N ARG A 108 25.23 0.45 -30.15
CA ARG A 108 26.50 -0.03 -30.70
C ARG A 108 26.10 -1.09 -31.71
N ALA A 109 25.74 -0.61 -32.89
CA ALA A 109 25.49 -1.41 -34.05
C ALA A 109 26.66 -2.38 -34.15
N SER A 110 26.29 -3.64 -34.27
CA SER A 110 27.12 -4.79 -34.54
C SER A 110 27.95 -4.57 -35.81
N ALA A 111 28.99 -3.76 -35.69
CA ALA A 111 30.06 -3.58 -36.65
C ALA A 111 31.20 -4.55 -36.28
N ASP A 112 30.87 -5.85 -36.26
CA ASP A 112 31.87 -6.92 -36.35
C ASP A 112 31.37 -8.00 -37.32
N ARG A 113 30.97 -7.52 -38.50
CA ARG A 113 30.78 -8.32 -39.72
C ARG A 113 31.44 -7.56 -40.86
N ARG A 114 32.78 -7.65 -40.94
CA ARG A 114 33.64 -7.51 -42.13
C ARG A 114 35.08 -7.22 -41.69
N ARG A 115 35.87 -8.28 -41.56
CA ARG A 115 37.30 -8.40 -41.92
C ARG A 115 37.66 -9.86 -41.65
N ASP A 116 37.61 -10.67 -42.70
CA ASP A 116 38.74 -10.96 -43.61
C ASP A 116 39.67 -11.99 -42.99
#